data_AF-A0A934BVR1-F1
#
_entry.id   AF-A0A934BVR1-F1
#
_cell.length_a   1.000
_cell.length_b   1.000
_cell.length_c   1.000
_cell.angle_alpha   90.00
_cell.angle_beta   90.00
_cell.angle_gamma   90.00
#
_symmetry.space_group_name_H-M   'P 1'
#
loop_
_entity.id
_entity.type
_entity.pdbx_description
1 polymer ?
#
loop_
_entity_poly.entity_id
_entity_poly.type
_entity_poly.pdbx_seq_one_letter_code
_entity_poly.pdbx_strand_id
1 'polypeptide(L)'
;MEIAALIIAVVSLALAGVAYWRAGGQRDVESARRAIEGELEVLRAKQSEVTEALAEAIAVAYEESRGTLRRTARRLRELKDEAVEGLERQTERALQELAMLEQRLEAGASAARNTALAAARNAEQVVALRVHRLEARVTMLFVKAKVVRAVALAHKKEFGAAERRLEEAADLLRTVRQTLGSDHVHDAGLDAVKNALANATAAVRAEAEDTRRQIERVLAEADSLVGSLESGEPQAAERKAA
;
A
#
# COMPACT_ATOMS: atom_id res chain seq x y z
N MET A 1 69.63 -32.17 34.29
CA MET A 1 68.66 -33.28 34.10
C MET A 1 67.44 -32.87 33.28
N GLU A 2 66.96 -31.63 33.38
CA GLU A 2 65.75 -31.16 32.67
C GLU A 2 65.85 -31.17 31.13
N ILE A 3 67.01 -30.82 30.56
CA ILE A 3 67.23 -30.82 29.10
C ILE A 3 67.14 -32.24 28.50
N ALA A 4 67.63 -33.25 29.22
CA ALA A 4 67.57 -34.64 28.77
C ALA A 4 66.12 -35.18 28.76
N ALA A 5 65.32 -34.81 29.76
CA ALA A 5 63.90 -35.16 29.82
C ALA A 5 63.11 -34.51 28.67
N LEU A 6 63.43 -33.26 28.32
CA LEU A 6 62.80 -32.55 27.21
C LEU A 6 63.16 -33.16 25.85
N ILE A 7 64.42 -33.57 25.65
CA ILE A 7 64.87 -34.27 24.44
C ILE A 7 64.15 -35.62 24.31
N ILE A 8 64.06 -36.40 25.39
CA ILE A 8 63.35 -37.69 25.38
C ILE A 8 61.87 -37.51 25.07
N ALA A 9 61.21 -36.52 25.70
CA ALA A 9 59.80 -36.22 25.42
C ALA A 9 59.56 -35.85 23.95
N VAL A 10 60.44 -35.03 23.35
CA VAL A 10 60.34 -34.63 21.93
C VAL A 10 60.55 -35.84 21.01
N VAL A 11 61.52 -36.71 21.31
CA VAL A 11 61.79 -37.92 20.50
C VAL A 11 60.64 -38.93 20.63
N SER A 12 60.09 -39.13 21.83
CA SER A 12 58.91 -39.99 22.04
C SER A 12 57.68 -39.45 21.32
N LEU A 13 57.47 -38.13 21.31
CA LEU A 13 56.38 -37.50 20.56
C LEU A 13 56.55 -37.68 19.04
N ALA A 14 57.78 -37.51 18.54
CA ALA A 14 58.10 -37.73 17.13
C ALA A 14 57.88 -39.19 16.71
N LEU A 15 58.32 -40.16 17.54
CA LEU A 15 58.12 -41.58 17.29
C LEU A 15 56.65 -41.99 17.37
N ALA A 16 55.88 -41.42 18.31
CA ALA A 16 54.44 -41.63 18.38
C ALA A 16 53.71 -41.08 17.14
N GLY A 17 54.12 -39.92 16.63
CA GLY A 17 53.61 -39.35 15.38
C GLY A 17 53.92 -40.22 14.15
N VAL A 18 55.14 -40.75 14.05
CA VAL A 18 55.54 -41.66 12.96
C VAL A 18 54.84 -43.02 13.07
N ALA A 19 54.67 -43.55 14.28
CA ALA A 19 53.94 -44.79 14.52
C ALA A 19 52.46 -44.65 14.17
N TYR A 20 51.82 -43.53 14.55
CA TYR A 20 50.44 -43.21 14.17
C TYR A 20 50.29 -43.10 12.64
N TRP A 21 51.22 -42.41 11.98
CA TRP A 21 51.23 -42.30 10.52
C TRP A 21 51.37 -43.67 9.83
N ARG A 22 52.23 -44.56 10.36
CA ARG A 22 52.49 -45.89 9.80
C ARG A 22 51.40 -46.92 10.14
N ALA A 23 50.71 -46.78 11.28
CA ALA A 23 49.69 -47.71 11.75
C ALA A 23 48.32 -47.52 11.08
N GLY A 24 48.12 -46.46 10.29
CA GLY A 24 46.85 -46.19 9.63
C GLY A 24 46.44 -44.73 9.58
N GLY A 25 47.22 -43.80 10.15
CA GLY A 25 46.92 -42.37 10.13
C GLY A 25 46.72 -41.80 8.72
N GLN A 26 47.36 -42.37 7.69
CA GLN A 26 47.06 -42.00 6.29
C GLN A 26 45.62 -42.33 5.88
N ARG A 27 45.07 -43.47 6.33
CA ARG A 27 43.68 -43.86 6.04
C ARG A 27 42.69 -42.99 6.82
N ASP A 28 43.04 -42.59 8.05
CA ASP A 28 42.22 -41.69 8.87
C ASP A 28 42.21 -40.25 8.29
N VAL A 29 43.36 -39.78 7.80
CA VAL A 29 43.44 -38.47 7.11
C VAL A 29 42.71 -38.51 5.78
N GLU A 30 42.79 -39.61 5.01
CA GLU A 30 42.01 -39.77 3.79
C GLU A 30 40.51 -39.89 4.05
N SER A 31 40.09 -40.60 5.11
CA SER A 31 38.68 -40.72 5.45
C SER A 31 38.12 -39.39 5.97
N ALA A 32 38.87 -38.66 6.81
CA ALA A 32 38.52 -37.31 7.23
C ALA A 32 38.46 -36.34 6.05
N ARG A 33 39.41 -36.42 5.11
CA ARG A 33 39.39 -35.61 3.90
C ARG A 33 38.17 -35.89 3.03
N ARG A 34 37.83 -37.16 2.80
CA ARG A 34 36.63 -37.55 2.04
C ARG A 34 35.34 -37.12 2.76
N ALA A 35 35.30 -37.21 4.09
CA ALA A 35 34.16 -36.75 4.89
C ALA A 35 33.99 -35.23 4.77
N ILE A 36 35.08 -34.46 4.89
CA ILE A 36 35.08 -33.00 4.71
C ILE A 36 34.69 -32.63 3.27
N GLU A 37 35.22 -33.31 2.25
CA GLU A 37 34.84 -33.08 0.85
C GLU A 37 33.35 -33.36 0.63
N GLY A 38 32.80 -34.44 1.20
CA GLY A 38 31.38 -34.75 1.16
C GLY A 38 30.51 -33.73 1.90
N GLU A 39 30.91 -33.29 3.09
CA GLU A 39 30.21 -32.23 3.83
C GLU A 39 30.24 -30.90 3.08
N LEU A 40 31.36 -30.55 2.42
CA LEU A 40 31.47 -29.36 1.57
C LEU A 40 30.55 -29.45 0.35
N GLU A 41 30.42 -30.61 -0.28
CA GLU A 41 29.49 -30.82 -1.39
C GLU A 41 28.03 -30.67 -0.93
N VAL A 42 27.67 -31.25 0.22
CA VAL A 42 26.33 -31.10 0.81
C VAL A 42 26.05 -29.64 1.18
N LEU A 43 27.02 -28.94 1.76
CA LEU A 43 26.90 -27.51 2.07
C LEU A 43 26.73 -26.66 0.82
N ARG A 44 27.49 -26.94 -0.26
CA ARG A 44 27.35 -26.26 -1.55
C ARG A 44 25.98 -26.52 -2.18
N ALA A 45 25.49 -27.76 -2.13
CA ALA A 45 24.16 -28.10 -2.63
C ALA A 45 23.06 -27.35 -1.86
N LYS A 46 23.11 -27.36 -0.52
CA LYS A 46 22.17 -26.61 0.32
C LYS A 46 22.25 -25.11 0.09
N GLN A 47 23.46 -24.57 -0.06
CA GLN A 47 23.64 -23.15 -0.37
C GLN A 47 23.02 -22.80 -1.72
N SER A 48 23.22 -23.65 -2.74
CA SER A 48 22.61 -23.49 -4.07
C SER A 48 21.09 -23.49 -3.99
N GLU A 49 20.50 -24.48 -3.31
CA GLU A 49 19.05 -24.61 -3.14
C GLU A 49 18.45 -23.38 -2.44
N VAL A 50 19.08 -22.92 -1.34
CA VAL A 50 18.65 -21.71 -0.64
C VAL A 50 18.78 -20.47 -1.53
N THR A 51 19.86 -20.36 -2.31
CA THR A 51 20.04 -19.21 -3.21
C THR A 51 19.00 -19.19 -4.33
N GLU A 52 18.63 -20.35 -4.86
CA GLU A 52 17.63 -20.50 -5.92
C GLU A 52 16.21 -20.19 -5.41
N ALA A 53 15.81 -20.79 -4.29
CA ALA A 53 14.52 -20.51 -3.66
C ALA A 53 14.37 -19.03 -3.29
N LEU A 54 15.45 -18.37 -2.88
CA LEU A 54 15.44 -16.93 -2.59
C LEU A 54 15.41 -16.06 -3.83
N ALA A 55 16.11 -16.45 -4.90
CA ALA A 55 16.03 -15.74 -6.18
C ALA A 55 14.60 -15.81 -6.74
N GLU A 56 13.93 -16.95 -6.63
CA GLU A 56 12.54 -17.13 -7.01
C GLU A 56 11.60 -16.27 -6.16
N ALA A 57 11.74 -16.31 -4.82
CA ALA A 57 10.94 -15.49 -3.92
C ALA A 57 11.08 -13.98 -4.21
N ILE A 58 12.31 -13.52 -4.48
CA ILE A 58 12.57 -12.13 -4.86
C ILE A 58 11.89 -11.81 -6.21
N ALA A 59 12.00 -12.69 -7.20
CA ALA A 59 11.36 -12.50 -8.51
C ALA A 59 9.83 -12.37 -8.38
N VAL A 60 9.20 -13.20 -7.56
CA VAL A 60 7.76 -13.14 -7.27
C VAL A 60 7.37 -11.79 -6.63
N ALA A 61 8.13 -11.31 -5.64
CA ALA A 61 7.87 -10.01 -5.00
C ALA A 61 8.01 -8.82 -5.99
N TYR A 62 8.97 -8.89 -6.90
CA TYR A 62 9.12 -7.92 -7.98
C TYR A 62 7.92 -7.95 -8.95
N GLU A 63 7.45 -9.14 -9.34
CA GLU A 63 6.28 -9.29 -10.20
C GLU A 63 5.01 -8.75 -9.53
N GLU A 64 4.82 -9.02 -8.24
CA GLU A 64 3.72 -8.45 -7.45
C GLU A 64 3.76 -6.92 -7.44
N SER A 65 4.94 -6.34 -7.19
CA SER A 65 5.16 -4.90 -7.23
C SER A 65 4.82 -4.30 -8.59
N ARG A 66 5.24 -4.95 -9.69
CA ARG A 66 4.87 -4.53 -11.07
C ARG A 66 3.37 -4.63 -11.30
N GLY A 67 2.74 -5.71 -10.84
CA GLY A 67 1.29 -5.90 -10.91
C GLY A 67 0.54 -4.76 -10.23
N THR A 68 0.97 -4.38 -9.03
CA THR A 68 0.40 -3.25 -8.27
C THR A 68 0.57 -1.93 -9.02
N LEU A 69 1.76 -1.63 -9.54
CA LEU A 69 1.98 -0.41 -10.32
C LEU A 69 1.09 -0.34 -11.57
N ARG A 70 0.93 -1.44 -12.30
CA ARG A 70 0.05 -1.49 -13.47
C ARG A 70 -1.41 -1.25 -13.11
N ARG A 71 -1.88 -1.83 -12.01
CA ARG A 71 -3.24 -1.58 -11.48
C ARG A 71 -3.41 -0.12 -11.07
N THR A 72 -2.44 0.44 -10.34
CA THR A 72 -2.45 1.84 -9.91
C THR A 72 -2.41 2.80 -11.11
N ALA A 73 -1.60 2.51 -12.13
CA ALA A 73 -1.56 3.29 -13.36
C ALA A 73 -2.88 3.22 -14.14
N ARG A 74 -3.53 2.05 -14.22
CA ARG A 74 -4.85 1.92 -14.84
C ARG A 74 -5.89 2.76 -14.11
N ARG A 75 -5.98 2.64 -12.79
CA ARG A 75 -6.84 3.48 -11.95
C ARG A 75 -6.56 4.96 -12.20
N LEU A 76 -5.31 5.38 -12.21
CA LEU A 76 -4.96 6.78 -12.40
C LEU A 76 -5.36 7.31 -13.80
N ARG A 77 -5.35 6.46 -14.84
CA ARG A 77 -5.92 6.81 -16.16
C ARG A 77 -7.44 6.95 -16.10
N GLU A 78 -8.13 6.03 -15.44
CA GLU A 78 -9.58 6.15 -15.22
C GLU A 78 -9.93 7.46 -14.49
N LEU A 79 -9.15 7.84 -13.47
CA LEU A 79 -9.32 9.13 -12.77
C LEU A 79 -9.12 10.33 -13.70
N LYS A 80 -8.14 10.24 -14.62
CA LYS A 80 -7.88 11.28 -15.63
C LYS A 80 -9.07 11.41 -16.58
N ASP A 81 -9.58 10.29 -17.06
CA ASP A 81 -10.70 10.24 -18.02
C ASP A 81 -12.02 10.70 -17.39
N GLU A 82 -12.19 10.47 -16.07
CA GLU A 82 -13.34 10.97 -15.32
C GLU A 82 -13.17 12.42 -14.81
N ALA A 83 -12.21 13.18 -15.35
CA ALA A 83 -11.95 14.62 -15.20
C ALA A 83 -12.69 15.33 -14.05
N VAL A 84 -12.02 15.45 -12.89
CA VAL A 84 -12.31 16.52 -11.93
C VAL A 84 -11.36 17.67 -12.25
N GLU A 85 -11.89 18.77 -12.80
CA GLU A 85 -11.13 19.99 -13.05
C GLU A 85 -10.28 20.35 -11.81
N GLY A 86 -8.98 20.53 -12.00
CA GLY A 86 -8.03 20.86 -10.93
C GLY A 86 -7.18 19.69 -10.40
N LEU A 87 -7.53 18.44 -10.68
CA LEU A 87 -6.68 17.28 -10.30
C LEU A 87 -5.75 16.78 -11.42
N GLU A 88 -5.96 17.20 -12.67
CA GLU A 88 -5.22 16.71 -13.85
C GLU A 88 -3.70 16.78 -13.70
N ARG A 89 -3.16 17.92 -13.23
CA ARG A 89 -1.71 18.09 -13.02
C ARG A 89 -1.18 17.15 -11.94
N GLN A 90 -1.96 16.83 -10.92
CA GLN A 90 -1.55 15.90 -9.86
C GLN A 90 -1.58 14.47 -10.39
N THR A 91 -2.62 14.12 -11.16
CA THR A 91 -2.77 12.83 -11.83
C THR A 91 -1.63 12.58 -12.83
N GLU A 92 -1.26 13.58 -13.63
CA GLU A 92 -0.17 13.45 -14.61
C GLU A 92 1.19 13.31 -13.95
N ARG A 93 1.47 14.08 -12.89
CA ARG A 93 2.69 13.90 -12.08
C ARG A 93 2.75 12.50 -11.48
N ALA A 94 1.65 12.01 -10.92
CA ALA A 94 1.59 10.66 -10.36
C ALA A 94 1.78 9.57 -11.43
N LEU A 95 1.29 9.78 -12.67
CA LEU A 95 1.57 8.87 -13.80
C LEU A 95 3.06 8.86 -14.18
N GLN A 96 3.70 10.03 -14.21
CA GLN A 96 5.13 10.16 -14.49
C GLN A 96 5.97 9.50 -13.39
N GLU A 97 5.61 9.70 -12.12
CA GLU A 97 6.24 9.04 -10.97
C GLU A 97 6.11 7.52 -11.04
N LEU A 98 4.93 6.99 -11.39
CA LEU A 98 4.70 5.56 -11.60
C LEU A 98 5.59 5.01 -12.71
N ALA A 99 5.67 5.68 -13.86
CA ALA A 99 6.50 5.25 -14.99
C ALA A 99 8.00 5.23 -14.64
N MET A 100 8.48 6.26 -13.95
CA MET A 100 9.87 6.30 -13.46
C MET A 100 10.14 5.18 -12.45
N LEU A 101 9.17 4.85 -11.59
CA LEU A 101 9.34 3.79 -10.60
C LEU A 101 9.35 2.41 -11.27
N GLU A 102 8.49 2.19 -12.28
CA GLU A 102 8.48 0.95 -13.08
C GLU A 102 9.82 0.74 -13.79
N GLN A 103 10.38 1.79 -14.41
CA GLN A 103 11.70 1.70 -15.05
C GLN A 103 12.81 1.39 -14.03
N ARG A 104 12.78 2.03 -12.86
CA ARG A 104 13.76 1.76 -11.78
C ARG A 104 13.62 0.36 -11.22
N LEU A 105 12.41 -0.16 -11.16
CA LEU A 105 12.11 -1.52 -10.75
C LEU A 105 12.68 -2.55 -11.71
N GLU A 106 12.53 -2.34 -13.01
CA GLU A 106 13.06 -3.23 -14.04
C GLU A 106 14.60 -3.23 -14.04
N ALA A 107 15.22 -2.05 -13.87
CA ALA A 107 16.66 -1.92 -13.68
C ALA A 107 17.14 -2.59 -12.37
N GLY A 108 16.39 -2.40 -11.28
CA GLY A 108 16.70 -2.96 -9.96
C GLY A 108 16.61 -4.49 -9.94
N ALA A 109 15.57 -5.08 -10.53
CA ALA A 109 15.42 -6.52 -10.67
C ALA A 109 16.57 -7.13 -11.50
N SER A 110 16.98 -6.45 -12.58
CA SER A 110 18.12 -6.87 -13.41
C SER A 110 19.44 -6.82 -12.63
N ALA A 111 19.65 -5.77 -11.83
CA ALA A 111 20.84 -5.62 -11.00
C ALA A 111 20.86 -6.60 -9.80
N ALA A 112 19.71 -6.88 -9.21
CA ALA A 112 19.56 -7.76 -8.05
C ALA A 112 20.06 -9.18 -8.34
N ARG A 113 19.85 -9.69 -9.57
CA ARG A 113 20.39 -10.97 -10.04
C ARG A 113 21.91 -11.09 -9.92
N ASN A 114 22.63 -9.96 -9.93
CA ASN A 114 24.09 -9.90 -9.92
C ASN A 114 24.68 -9.48 -8.56
N THR A 115 23.85 -9.31 -7.53
CA THR A 115 24.28 -8.82 -6.21
C THR A 115 24.04 -9.84 -5.10
N ALA A 116 24.71 -9.68 -3.95
CA ALA A 116 24.52 -10.54 -2.79
C ALA A 116 23.06 -10.53 -2.31
N LEU A 117 22.54 -11.70 -1.91
CA LEU A 117 21.14 -11.92 -1.50
C LEU A 117 20.62 -10.91 -0.46
N ALA A 118 21.46 -10.50 0.51
CA ALA A 118 21.07 -9.54 1.53
C ALA A 118 20.82 -8.12 0.95
N ALA A 119 21.61 -7.72 -0.06
CA ALA A 119 21.41 -6.46 -0.75
C ALA A 119 20.13 -6.50 -1.60
N ALA A 120 19.85 -7.63 -2.25
CA ALA A 120 18.63 -7.82 -3.04
C ALA A 120 17.35 -7.74 -2.18
N ARG A 121 17.34 -8.35 -0.99
CA ARG A 121 16.22 -8.26 -0.03
C ARG A 121 15.98 -6.83 0.47
N ASN A 122 17.04 -6.10 0.83
CA ASN A 122 16.90 -4.71 1.28
C ASN A 122 16.37 -3.82 0.14
N ALA A 123 16.87 -4.01 -1.09
CA ALA A 123 16.37 -3.30 -2.25
C ALA A 123 14.88 -3.57 -2.52
N GLU A 124 14.45 -4.83 -2.38
CA GLU A 124 13.05 -5.25 -2.51
C GLU A 124 12.15 -4.55 -1.47
N GLN A 125 12.53 -4.56 -0.18
CA GLN A 125 11.75 -3.90 0.87
C GLN A 125 11.59 -2.39 0.64
N VAL A 126 12.68 -1.72 0.24
CA VAL A 126 12.66 -0.28 -0.06
C VAL A 126 11.75 0.02 -1.26
N VAL A 127 11.76 -0.85 -2.27
CA VAL A 127 10.89 -0.77 -3.43
C VAL A 127 9.43 -0.96 -3.01
N ALA A 128 9.12 -2.02 -2.28
CA ALA A 128 7.76 -2.35 -1.86
C ALA A 128 7.14 -1.19 -1.07
N LEU A 129 7.90 -0.63 -0.12
CA LEU A 129 7.51 0.56 0.64
C LEU A 129 7.17 1.76 -0.26
N ARG A 130 7.98 2.01 -1.28
CA ARG A 130 7.73 3.11 -2.23
C ARG A 130 6.48 2.86 -3.09
N VAL A 131 6.28 1.62 -3.53
CA VAL A 131 5.08 1.21 -4.29
C VAL A 131 3.84 1.43 -3.44
N HIS A 132 3.84 0.99 -2.18
CA HIS A 132 2.71 1.18 -1.26
C HIS A 132 2.42 2.66 -0.98
N ARG A 133 3.44 3.48 -0.76
CA ARG A 133 3.25 4.94 -0.58
C ARG A 133 2.67 5.60 -1.83
N LEU A 134 3.09 5.16 -3.02
CA LEU A 134 2.58 5.70 -4.27
C LEU A 134 1.13 5.26 -4.54
N GLU A 135 0.80 3.99 -4.26
CA GLU A 135 -0.57 3.47 -4.28
C GLU A 135 -1.48 4.25 -3.32
N ALA A 136 -1.01 4.50 -2.09
CA ALA A 136 -1.71 5.32 -1.11
C ALA A 136 -1.95 6.75 -1.62
N ARG A 137 -0.94 7.40 -2.21
CA ARG A 137 -1.07 8.74 -2.80
C ARG A 137 -2.09 8.78 -3.93
N VAL A 138 -2.05 7.81 -4.84
CA VAL A 138 -3.04 7.71 -5.93
C VAL A 138 -4.44 7.51 -5.37
N THR A 139 -4.60 6.61 -4.39
CA THR A 139 -5.89 6.38 -3.73
C THR A 139 -6.38 7.65 -3.01
N MET A 140 -5.49 8.44 -2.40
CA MET A 140 -5.85 9.75 -1.85
C MET A 140 -6.33 10.74 -2.92
N LEU A 141 -5.77 10.72 -4.13
CA LEU A 141 -6.31 11.53 -5.25
C LEU A 141 -7.72 11.11 -5.63
N PHE A 142 -8.01 9.81 -5.63
CA PHE A 142 -9.37 9.29 -5.81
C PHE A 142 -10.34 9.77 -4.73
N VAL A 143 -9.93 9.71 -3.46
CA VAL A 143 -10.72 10.24 -2.33
C VAL A 143 -11.04 11.71 -2.56
N LYS A 144 -10.04 12.53 -2.91
CA LYS A 144 -10.23 13.96 -3.20
C LYS A 144 -11.23 14.16 -4.35
N ALA A 145 -11.09 13.42 -5.44
CA ALA A 145 -12.01 13.51 -6.58
C ALA A 145 -13.45 13.17 -6.19
N LYS A 146 -13.66 12.09 -5.42
CA LYS A 146 -14.99 11.69 -4.92
C LYS A 146 -15.60 12.75 -4.01
N VAL A 147 -14.80 13.34 -3.11
CA VAL A 147 -15.21 14.44 -2.23
C VAL A 147 -15.66 15.66 -3.04
N VAL A 148 -14.87 16.10 -4.03
CA VAL A 148 -15.23 17.25 -4.89
C VAL A 148 -16.53 16.97 -5.64
N ARG A 149 -16.70 15.77 -6.20
CA ARG A 149 -17.94 15.39 -6.90
C ARG A 149 -19.14 15.32 -5.95
N ALA A 150 -18.95 14.85 -4.72
CA ALA A 150 -20.02 14.82 -3.72
C ALA A 150 -20.52 16.23 -3.40
N VAL A 151 -19.60 17.19 -3.21
CA VAL A 151 -19.95 18.61 -3.00
C VAL A 151 -20.71 19.16 -4.21
N ALA A 152 -20.25 18.88 -5.44
CA ALA A 152 -20.95 19.31 -6.64
C ALA A 152 -22.37 18.72 -6.78
N LEU A 153 -22.58 17.46 -6.37
CA LEU A 153 -23.89 16.81 -6.35
C LEU A 153 -24.82 17.42 -5.29
N ALA A 154 -24.28 17.76 -4.11
CA ALA A 154 -25.05 18.42 -3.07
C ALA A 154 -25.55 19.81 -3.50
N HIS A 155 -24.74 20.58 -4.22
CA HIS A 155 -25.18 21.85 -4.82
C HIS A 155 -26.31 21.68 -5.84
N LYS A 156 -26.37 20.53 -6.53
CA LYS A 156 -27.47 20.15 -7.42
C LYS A 156 -28.68 19.57 -6.68
N LYS A 157 -28.66 19.57 -5.34
CA LYS A 157 -29.67 18.98 -4.46
C LYS A 157 -29.82 17.46 -4.62
N GLU A 158 -28.82 16.79 -5.19
CA GLU A 158 -28.77 15.33 -5.33
C GLU A 158 -28.13 14.66 -4.09
N PHE A 159 -28.70 14.90 -2.91
CA PHE A 159 -28.08 14.53 -1.63
C PHE A 159 -27.79 13.04 -1.47
N GLY A 160 -28.70 12.15 -1.91
CA GLY A 160 -28.47 10.70 -1.85
C GLY A 160 -27.34 10.21 -2.78
N ALA A 161 -27.03 10.94 -3.86
CA ALA A 161 -25.85 10.66 -4.68
C ALA A 161 -24.58 11.22 -4.04
N ALA A 162 -24.64 12.41 -3.44
CA ALA A 162 -23.54 13.01 -2.71
C ALA A 162 -23.09 12.15 -1.51
N GLU A 163 -24.02 11.66 -0.70
CA GLU A 163 -23.73 10.80 0.45
C GLU A 163 -23.04 9.49 0.05
N ARG A 164 -23.54 8.80 -0.99
CA ARG A 164 -22.89 7.59 -1.53
C ARG A 164 -21.45 7.85 -1.95
N ARG A 165 -21.18 8.99 -2.59
CA ARG A 165 -19.81 9.37 -2.99
C ARG A 165 -18.89 9.64 -1.80
N LEU A 166 -19.42 10.22 -0.71
CA LEU A 166 -18.67 10.44 0.53
C LEU A 166 -18.39 9.12 1.27
N GLU A 167 -19.33 8.17 1.24
CA GLU A 167 -19.15 6.84 1.80
C GLU A 167 -18.05 6.06 1.06
N GLU A 168 -18.11 6.04 -0.28
CA GLU A 168 -17.04 5.47 -1.12
C GLU A 168 -15.69 6.12 -0.83
N ALA A 169 -15.67 7.44 -0.63
CA ALA A 169 -14.46 8.18 -0.28
C ALA A 169 -13.92 7.78 1.11
N ALA A 170 -14.80 7.55 2.09
CA ALA A 170 -14.43 7.08 3.42
C ALA A 170 -13.86 5.65 3.40
N ASP A 171 -14.43 4.77 2.58
CA ASP A 171 -13.93 3.40 2.41
C ASP A 171 -12.54 3.37 1.77
N LEU A 172 -12.33 4.15 0.71
CA LEU A 172 -11.01 4.31 0.09
C LEU A 172 -9.98 4.88 1.07
N LEU A 173 -10.38 5.81 1.94
CA LEU A 173 -9.51 6.37 2.97
C LEU A 173 -9.12 5.32 4.03
N ARG A 174 -10.02 4.38 4.34
CA ARG A 174 -9.71 3.22 5.19
C ARG A 174 -8.67 2.31 4.51
N THR A 175 -8.80 2.07 3.20
CA THR A 175 -7.79 1.34 2.43
C THR A 175 -6.44 2.04 2.46
N VAL A 176 -6.39 3.37 2.26
CA VAL A 176 -5.14 4.15 2.37
C VAL A 176 -4.46 3.93 3.73
N ARG A 177 -5.23 3.96 4.82
CA ARG A 177 -4.70 3.73 6.16
C ARG A 177 -4.14 2.32 6.34
N GLN A 178 -4.79 1.31 5.75
CA GLN A 178 -4.32 -0.07 5.78
C GLN A 178 -3.03 -0.23 4.97
N THR A 179 -2.99 0.30 3.74
CA THR A 179 -1.82 0.23 2.86
C THR A 179 -0.60 0.93 3.46
N LEU A 180 -0.79 2.04 4.18
CA LEU A 180 0.31 2.75 4.84
C LEU A 180 0.77 2.12 6.16
N GLY A 181 0.07 1.12 6.71
CA GLY A 181 0.48 0.41 7.93
C GLY A 181 0.79 1.35 9.10
N SER A 182 1.89 1.15 9.82
CA SER A 182 2.42 2.08 10.85
C SER A 182 3.21 3.27 10.29
N ASP A 183 3.41 3.31 8.98
CA ASP A 183 4.26 4.26 8.26
C ASP A 183 3.56 5.62 8.00
N HIS A 184 2.28 5.72 8.38
CA HIS A 184 1.41 6.88 8.19
C HIS A 184 1.64 8.05 9.15
N VAL A 185 2.48 7.89 10.19
CA VAL A 185 2.67 8.90 11.26
C VAL A 185 3.19 10.26 10.74
N HIS A 186 3.68 10.31 9.51
CA HIS A 186 4.23 11.53 8.89
C HIS A 186 3.52 11.97 7.60
N ASP A 187 2.39 11.36 7.22
CA ASP A 187 1.72 11.76 5.98
C ASP A 187 0.71 12.90 6.23
N ALA A 188 1.22 14.14 6.25
CA ALA A 188 0.40 15.35 6.32
C ALA A 188 -0.68 15.41 5.22
N GLY A 189 -0.46 14.71 4.09
CA GLY A 189 -1.44 14.58 3.03
C GLY A 189 -2.69 13.79 3.45
N LEU A 190 -2.52 12.76 4.27
CA LEU A 190 -3.62 11.93 4.77
C LEU A 190 -4.56 12.72 5.68
N ASP A 191 -4.01 13.52 6.59
CA ASP A 191 -4.81 14.31 7.52
C ASP A 191 -5.54 15.45 6.81
N ALA A 192 -4.91 16.07 5.81
CA ALA A 192 -5.58 17.04 4.95
C ALA A 192 -6.79 16.43 4.22
N VAL A 193 -6.67 15.20 3.71
CA VAL A 193 -7.76 14.49 3.04
C VAL A 193 -8.87 14.08 4.03
N LYS A 194 -8.52 13.61 5.24
CA LYS A 194 -9.51 13.34 6.31
C LYS A 194 -10.33 14.60 6.63
N ASN A 195 -9.65 15.72 6.83
CA ASN A 195 -10.31 16.98 7.15
C ASN A 195 -11.21 17.45 5.98
N ALA A 196 -10.74 17.33 4.74
CA ALA A 196 -11.54 17.64 3.56
C ALA A 196 -12.81 16.77 3.47
N LEU A 197 -12.70 15.46 3.72
CA LEU A 197 -13.82 14.53 3.74
C LEU A 197 -14.82 14.85 4.86
N ALA A 198 -14.33 15.16 6.07
CA ALA A 198 -15.16 15.53 7.20
C ALA A 198 -15.92 16.85 6.93
N ASN A 199 -15.23 17.86 6.40
CA ASN A 199 -15.82 19.14 6.04
C ASN A 199 -16.87 19.00 4.93
N ALA A 200 -16.59 18.20 3.91
CA ALA A 200 -17.55 17.92 2.85
C ALA A 200 -18.79 17.20 3.39
N THR A 201 -18.61 16.18 4.23
CA THR A 201 -19.73 15.49 4.90
C THR A 201 -20.59 16.45 5.72
N ALA A 202 -19.97 17.34 6.49
CA ALA A 202 -20.69 18.35 7.25
C ALA A 202 -21.45 19.34 6.34
N ALA A 203 -20.81 19.80 5.26
CA ALA A 203 -21.42 20.71 4.30
C ALA A 203 -22.64 20.10 3.58
N VAL A 204 -22.52 18.85 3.10
CA VAL A 204 -23.63 18.14 2.45
C VAL A 204 -24.82 17.99 3.41
N ARG A 205 -24.58 17.63 4.68
CA ARG A 205 -25.63 17.52 5.69
C ARG A 205 -26.30 18.85 5.98
N ALA A 206 -25.52 19.92 6.16
CA ALA A 206 -26.05 21.25 6.39
C ALA A 206 -26.94 21.73 5.23
N GLU A 207 -26.52 21.50 3.98
CA GLU A 207 -27.29 21.89 2.80
C GLU A 207 -28.57 21.05 2.62
N ALA A 208 -28.53 19.75 2.96
CA ALA A 208 -29.70 18.89 2.98
C ALA A 208 -30.72 19.33 4.03
N GLU A 209 -30.27 19.68 5.24
CA GLU A 209 -31.12 20.20 6.30
C GLU A 209 -31.76 21.54 5.94
N ASP A 210 -31.00 22.46 5.35
CA ASP A 210 -31.54 23.76 4.91
C ASP A 210 -32.62 23.58 3.84
N THR A 211 -32.37 22.70 2.86
CA THR A 211 -33.34 22.37 1.81
C THR A 211 -34.61 21.75 2.41
N ARG A 212 -34.47 20.85 3.41
CA ARG A 212 -35.61 20.29 4.14
C ARG A 212 -36.42 21.38 4.84
N ARG A 213 -35.78 22.30 5.55
CA ARG A 213 -36.44 23.44 6.22
C ARG A 213 -37.14 24.37 5.23
N GLN A 214 -36.62 24.51 4.01
CA GLN A 214 -37.27 25.27 2.95
C GLN A 214 -38.56 24.57 2.48
N ILE A 215 -38.51 23.25 2.25
CA ILE A 215 -39.69 22.46 1.87
C ILE A 215 -40.75 22.52 2.97
N GLU A 216 -40.38 22.34 4.23
CA GLU A 216 -41.29 22.42 5.37
C GLU A 216 -42.00 23.79 5.45
N ARG A 217 -41.28 24.88 5.17
CA ARG A 217 -41.87 26.23 5.10
C ARG A 217 -42.87 26.38 3.96
N VAL A 218 -42.53 25.89 2.77
CA VAL A 218 -43.43 25.95 1.60
C VAL A 218 -44.69 25.10 1.83
N LEU A 219 -44.56 23.93 2.45
CA LEU A 219 -45.72 23.11 2.82
C LEU A 219 -46.62 23.82 3.83
N ALA A 220 -46.05 24.40 4.89
CA ALA A 220 -46.82 25.15 5.88
C ALA A 220 -47.53 26.38 5.27
N GLU A 221 -46.89 27.08 4.32
CA GLU A 221 -47.52 28.19 3.60
C GLU A 221 -48.66 27.71 2.69
N ALA A 222 -48.46 26.59 1.97
CA ALA A 222 -49.51 25.98 1.16
C ALA A 222 -50.70 25.52 2.01
N ASP A 223 -50.47 24.88 3.15
CA ASP A 223 -51.51 24.47 4.09
C ASP A 223 -52.28 25.69 4.65
N SER A 224 -51.56 26.78 4.97
CA SER A 224 -52.20 28.03 5.40
C SER A 224 -53.06 28.67 4.31
N LEU A 225 -52.61 28.62 3.04
CA LEU A 225 -53.38 29.14 1.91
C LEU A 225 -54.64 28.31 1.68
N VAL A 226 -54.53 26.98 1.67
CA VAL A 226 -55.67 26.06 1.55
C VAL A 226 -56.67 26.33 2.68
N GLY A 227 -56.22 26.40 3.93
CA GLY A 227 -57.08 26.70 5.06
C GLY A 227 -57.77 28.07 4.96
N SER A 228 -57.09 29.08 4.40
CA SER A 228 -57.69 30.41 4.17
C SER A 228 -58.76 30.39 3.07
N LEU A 229 -58.59 29.57 2.03
CA LEU A 229 -59.56 29.39 0.96
C LEU A 229 -60.79 28.63 1.45
N GLU A 230 -60.60 27.54 2.20
CA GLU A 230 -61.68 26.77 2.83
C GLU A 230 -62.49 27.64 3.81
N SER A 231 -61.82 28.49 4.59
CA SER A 231 -62.50 29.41 5.50
C SER A 231 -63.27 30.53 4.79
N GLY A 232 -62.83 30.93 3.59
CA GLY A 232 -63.47 31.95 2.77
C GLY A 232 -64.67 31.45 1.95
N GLU A 233 -64.73 30.15 1.66
CA GLU A 233 -65.79 29.50 0.90
C GLU A 233 -67.22 29.70 1.46
N PRO A 234 -67.49 29.51 2.78
CA PRO A 234 -68.81 29.73 3.34
C PRO A 234 -69.24 31.21 3.26
N GLN A 235 -68.32 32.16 3.47
CA GLN A 235 -68.61 33.59 3.36
C GLN A 235 -68.90 34.00 1.90
N ALA A 236 -68.19 33.40 0.94
CA ALA A 236 -68.44 33.62 -0.47
C ALA A 236 -69.79 33.03 -0.93
N ALA A 237 -70.20 31.88 -0.36
CA ALA A 237 -71.49 31.26 -0.61
C ALA A 237 -72.66 32.11 -0.05
N GLU A 238 -72.54 32.61 1.17
CA GLU A 238 -73.54 33.51 1.78
C GLU A 238 -73.73 34.80 0.98
N ARG A 239 -72.65 35.41 0.48
CA ARG A 239 -72.72 36.62 -0.36
C ARG A 239 -73.37 36.41 -1.73
N LYS A 240 -73.40 35.18 -2.25
CA LYS A 240 -74.10 34.85 -3.51
C LYS A 240 -75.58 34.54 -3.30
N ALA A 241 -75.98 34.20 -2.08
CA ALA A 241 -77.37 33.89 -1.73
C ALA A 241 -78.18 35.13 -1.32
N ALA A 242 -77.50 36.23 -1.00
CA ALA A 242 -78.09 37.55 -0.74
C ALA A 242 -78.22 38.36 -2.04
#